data_AF-A0A947K6W0-F1
#
_entry.id   AF-A0A947K6W0-F1
#
_cell.length_a   1.000
_cell.length_b   1.000
_cell.length_c   1.000
_cell.angle_alpha   90.00
_cell.angle_beta   90.00
_cell.angle_gamma   90.00
#
_symmetry.space_group_name_H-M   'P 1'
#
loop_
_entity.id
_entity.type
_entity.pdbx_description
1 polymer ?
#
loop_
_entity_poly.entity_id
_entity_poly.type
_entity_poly.pdbx_seq_one_letter_code
_entity_poly.pdbx_strand_id
1 'polypeptide(L)' 'MSIPKKQYLLVGHLKSRLLDPTIDLINRTTDIFVECLPFKHGRKIAGFIFEIRHRNTREVT' A
#
# COMPACT_ATOMS: atom_id res chain seq x y z
N MET A 1 -0.21 -18.22 -3.61
CA MET A 1 -1.49 -17.67 -3.11
C MET A 1 -1.86 -16.47 -3.97
N SER A 2 -3.08 -16.44 -4.50
CA SER A 2 -3.59 -15.32 -5.31
C SER A 2 -4.90 -14.83 -4.71
N ILE A 3 -5.15 -13.53 -4.81
CA ILE A 3 -6.40 -12.94 -4.34
C ILE A 3 -7.53 -13.36 -5.30
N PRO A 4 -8.59 -14.05 -4.83
CA PRO A 4 -9.74 -14.40 -5.66
C PRO A 4 -10.38 -13.15 -6.26
N LYS A 5 -10.73 -13.18 -7.56
CA LYS A 5 -11.35 -12.05 -8.29
C LYS A 5 -12.59 -11.46 -7.59
N LYS A 6 -13.32 -12.28 -6.83
CA LYS A 6 -14.54 -11.87 -6.14
C LYS A 6 -14.28 -11.14 -4.81
N GLN A 7 -13.07 -11.18 -4.28
CA GLN A 7 -12.76 -10.66 -2.95
C GLN A 7 -12.82 -9.13 -2.89
N TYR A 8 -12.44 -8.45 -3.98
CA TYR A 8 -12.47 -6.98 -4.08
C TYR A 8 -13.09 -6.53 -5.41
N LEU A 9 -14.43 -6.47 -5.44
CA LEU A 9 -15.18 -6.08 -6.64
C LEU A 9 -14.93 -4.63 -7.09
N LEU A 10 -14.64 -3.73 -6.14
CA LEU A 10 -14.33 -2.34 -6.40
C LEU A 10 -12.88 -2.04 -6.01
N VAL A 11 -12.21 -1.19 -6.77
CA VAL A 11 -10.85 -0.70 -6.43
C VAL A 11 -10.84 -0.04 -5.04
N GLY A 12 -11.93 0.63 -4.67
CA GLY A 12 -12.11 1.17 -3.32
C GLY A 12 -12.08 0.09 -2.23
N HIS A 13 -12.67 -1.10 -2.48
CA HIS A 13 -12.61 -2.22 -1.54
C HIS A 13 -11.20 -2.80 -1.45
N LEU A 14 -10.50 -2.92 -2.59
CA LEU A 14 -9.10 -3.36 -2.60
C LEU A 14 -8.25 -2.41 -1.74
N LYS A 15 -8.43 -1.09 -1.93
CA LYS A 15 -7.67 -0.09 -1.18
C LYS A 15 -7.98 -0.15 0.32
N SER A 16 -9.25 -0.03 0.71
CA SER A 16 -9.61 0.12 2.13
C SER A 16 -9.49 -1.16 2.96
N ARG A 17 -9.62 -2.33 2.34
CA ARG A 17 -9.64 -3.61 3.06
C ARG A 17 -8.33 -4.40 2.96
N LEU A 18 -7.48 -4.08 1.99
CA LEU A 18 -6.21 -4.78 1.79
C LEU A 18 -5.03 -3.81 1.86
N LEU A 19 -4.97 -2.84 0.96
CA LEU A 19 -3.78 -1.99 0.84
C LEU A 19 -3.57 -1.17 2.12
N ASP A 20 -4.58 -0.43 2.57
CA ASP A 20 -4.44 0.48 3.71
C ASP A 20 -4.07 -0.28 5.00
N PRO A 21 -4.77 -1.37 5.41
CA PRO A 21 -4.39 -2.13 6.59
C PRO A 21 -3.00 -2.78 6.50
N THR A 22 -2.61 -3.23 5.30
CA THR A 22 -1.30 -3.89 5.09
C THR A 22 -0.17 -2.87 5.18
N ILE A 23 -0.34 -1.70 4.55
CA ILE A 23 0.63 -0.60 4.63
C ILE A 23 0.77 -0.13 6.08
N ASP A 24 -0.35 0.02 6.80
CA ASP A 24 -0.33 0.40 8.21
C ASP A 24 0.37 -0.65 9.08
N LEU A 25 0.22 -1.94 8.77
CA LEU A 25 0.94 -2.99 9.48
C LEU A 25 2.44 -2.89 9.21
N ILE A 26 2.86 -2.87 7.93
CA ILE A 26 4.27 -2.74 7.53
C ILE A 26 4.90 -1.53 8.22
N ASN A 27 4.28 -0.36 8.09
CA ASN A 27 4.76 0.87 8.70
C ASN A 27 4.83 0.81 10.25
N ARG A 28 4.05 -0.03 10.92
CA ARG A 28 4.11 -0.13 12.39
C ARG A 28 5.08 -1.17 12.87
N THR A 29 5.30 -2.24 12.11
CA THR A 29 6.02 -3.43 12.60
C THR A 29 7.38 -3.64 11.96
N THR A 30 7.75 -2.87 10.95
CA THR A 30 9.05 -2.98 10.28
C THR A 30 9.80 -1.65 10.25
N ASP A 31 11.07 -1.74 9.90
CA ASP A 31 11.95 -0.62 9.55
C ASP A 31 11.70 -0.09 8.13
N ILE A 32 10.68 -0.59 7.44
CA ILE A 32 10.28 -0.12 6.11
C ILE A 32 9.19 0.93 6.29
N PHE A 33 9.32 2.04 5.55
CA PHE A 33 8.24 2.98 5.32
C PHE A 33 7.69 2.80 3.90
N VAL A 34 6.37 2.62 3.80
CA VAL A 34 5.64 2.48 2.55
C VAL A 34 4.55 3.54 2.48
N GLU A 35 4.48 4.21 1.34
CA GLU A 35 3.36 5.07 0.95
C GLU A 35 2.72 4.55 -0.33
N CYS A 36 1.41 4.75 -0.49
CA CYS A 36 0.66 4.30 -1.65
C CYS A 36 -0.16 5.44 -2.23
N LEU A 37 0.13 5.80 -3.48
CA LEU A 37 -0.55 6.85 -4.22
C LEU A 37 -1.38 6.26 -5.37
N PRO A 38 -2.64 6.68 -5.57
CA PRO A 38 -3.44 6.20 -6.69
C PRO A 38 -2.95 6.81 -8.00
N PHE A 39 -2.60 5.97 -8.97
CA PHE A 39 -2.36 6.40 -10.35
C PHE A 39 -3.69 6.49 -11.09
N LYS A 40 -4.02 7.70 -11.57
CA LYS A 40 -5.28 7.99 -12.25
C LYS A 40 -5.05 8.15 -13.75
N HIS A 41 -5.95 7.56 -14.54
CA HIS A 41 -6.10 7.84 -15.96
C HIS A 41 -7.49 8.48 -16.16
N GLY A 42 -7.51 9.81 -16.30
CA GLY A 42 -8.75 10.59 -16.23
C GLY A 42 -9.43 10.46 -14.86
N ARG A 43 -10.72 10.07 -14.84
CA ARG A 43 -11.51 9.89 -13.60
C ARG A 43 -11.35 8.51 -12.95
N LYS A 44 -10.64 7.57 -13.60
CA LYS A 44 -10.50 6.18 -13.12
C LYS A 44 -9.14 5.99 -12.46
N ILE A 45 -9.09 5.20 -11.39
CA ILE A 45 -7.84 4.69 -10.83
C ILE A 45 -7.39 3.53 -11.73
N ALA A 46 -6.25 3.70 -12.39
CA ALA A 46 -5.67 2.70 -13.29
C ALA A 46 -4.62 1.83 -12.59
N GLY A 47 -4.08 2.30 -11.47
CA GLY A 47 -3.12 1.55 -10.67
C GLY A 47 -2.74 2.26 -9.38
N PHE A 48 -1.71 1.75 -8.72
CA PHE A 48 -1.14 2.30 -7.50
C PHE A 48 0.37 2.41 -7.66
N ILE A 49 0.94 3.50 -7.16
CA ILE A 49 2.38 3.71 -7.07
C ILE A 49 2.75 3.51 -5.60
N PHE A 50 3.75 2.67 -5.36
CA PHE A 50 4.28 2.41 -4.03
C PHE A 50 5.64 3.06 -3.89
N GLU A 51 5.76 3.96 -2.93
CA GLU A 51 7.05 4.51 -2.53
C GLU A 51 7.52 3.77 -1.30
N ILE A 52 8.69 3.13 -1.39
CA ILE A 52 9.23 2.27 -0.34
C ILE A 52 10.61 2.79 0.02
N ARG A 53 10.84 3.04 1.30
CA ARG A 53 12.13 3.47 1.84
C ARG A 53 12.43 2.80 3.16
N HIS A 54 13.71 2.59 3.45
CA HIS A 54 14.11 2.24 4.81
C HIS A 54 13.88 3.46 5.70
N ARG A 55 13.31 3.26 6.89
CA ARG A 55 13.38 4.23 7.96
C ARG A 55 14.85 4.30 8.30
N ASN A 56 15.53 5.39 7.99
CA ASN A 56 16.91 5.59 8.41
C ASN A 56 16.95 5.34 9.92
N THR A 57 17.40 4.15 10.31
CA THR A 57 17.77 3.83 11.66
C THR A 57 18.87 4.83 11.92
N ARG A 58 18.60 5.84 12.76
CA ARG A 58 19.64 6.77 13.19
C ARG A 58 20.84 5.92 13.56
N GLU A 59 21.98 6.20 12.93
CA GLU A 59 23.27 5.70 13.37
C GLU A 59 23.30 5.86 14.89
N VAL A 60 23.28 4.73 15.59
CA VAL A 60 23.44 4.72 17.03
C VAL A 60 24.93 4.75 17.28
N THR A 61 25.37 5.85 17.90
CA THR A 61 26.67 6.14 18.54
C THR A 61 27.59 7.06 17.74
#